data_AF-A0A8T4YEE3-F1
#
_entry.id   AF-A0A8T4YEE3-F1
#
_cell.length_a   1.000
_cell.length_b   1.000
_cell.length_c   1.000
_cell.angle_alpha   90.00
_cell.angle_beta   90.00
_cell.angle_gamma   90.00
#
_symmetry.space_group_name_H-M   'P 1'
#
loop_
_entity.id
_entity.type
_entity.pdbx_description
1 polymer ?
#
loop_
_entity_poly.entity_id
_entity_poly.type
_entity_poly.pdbx_seq_one_letter_code
_entity_poly.pdbx_strand_id
1 'polypeptide(L)'
;MYKPLCIAGLILLIAGLAAIAYSFKWEADLEAIVDGMTGGVEWNVTWYEVIDSSGEFGGIVGSSMLPARFVRRGITYTDPTGKEWADTFGFEATMTIDVPRDLTVIFRAGSDDGIILFVDGEKVIDGWRLRGYTIDEAEFNLSAGRHELKLKWYEWGGGQDASFDVKLADWRQATSMRTNGGGVGFLGGFLATLGAVLPPTILKRKKAEVK
;
A
#
# COMPACT_ATOMS: atom_id res chain seq x y z
N MET A 1 -29.79 19.66 39.18
CA MET A 1 -30.02 19.97 37.75
C MET A 1 -28.68 19.98 37.03
N TYR A 2 -28.33 18.91 36.31
CA TYR A 2 -27.14 18.91 35.46
C TYR A 2 -27.39 19.81 34.26
N LYS A 3 -26.45 20.72 33.95
CA LYS A 3 -26.58 21.65 32.83
C LYS A 3 -26.60 20.84 31.51
N PRO A 4 -27.56 21.06 30.60
CA PRO A 4 -27.70 20.31 29.34
C PRO A 4 -26.43 20.34 28.47
N LEU A 5 -25.55 21.33 28.67
CA LEU A 5 -24.22 21.41 28.05
C LEU A 5 -23.32 20.19 28.35
N CYS A 6 -23.41 19.60 29.54
CA CYS A 6 -22.56 18.49 29.95
C CYS A 6 -22.96 17.17 29.27
N ILE A 7 -24.25 17.00 29.00
CA ILE A 7 -24.81 15.81 28.34
C ILE A 7 -24.49 15.84 26.84
N ALA A 8 -24.62 17.00 26.19
CA ALA A 8 -24.24 17.16 24.78
C ALA A 8 -22.74 16.95 24.55
N GLY A 9 -21.88 17.45 25.44
CA GLY A 9 -20.43 17.20 25.40
C GLY A 9 -20.08 15.72 25.56
N LEU A 10 -20.78 15.01 26.44
CA LEU A 10 -20.59 13.57 26.64
C LEU A 10 -21.03 12.74 25.42
N ILE A 11 -22.15 13.10 24.78
CA ILE A 11 -22.63 12.43 23.56
C ILE A 11 -21.63 12.61 22.41
N LEU A 12 -21.10 13.83 22.21
CA LEU A 12 -20.09 14.09 21.17
C LEU A 12 -18.79 13.34 21.43
N LEU A 13 -18.36 13.25 22.70
CA LEU A 13 -17.19 12.45 23.08
C LEU A 13 -17.41 10.96 22.76
N ILE A 14 -18.57 10.40 23.12
CA ILE A 14 -18.91 9.01 22.82
C ILE A 14 -19.00 8.75 21.32
N ALA A 15 -19.61 9.66 20.56
CA ALA A 15 -19.68 9.55 19.09
C ALA A 15 -18.30 9.63 18.44
N GLY A 16 -17.42 10.51 18.93
CA GLY A 16 -16.03 10.59 18.47
C GLY A 16 -15.24 9.32 18.78
N LEU A 17 -15.36 8.77 20.00
CA LEU A 17 -14.73 7.50 20.38
C LEU A 17 -15.27 6.32 19.57
N ALA A 18 -16.58 6.28 19.28
CA ALA A 18 -17.18 5.26 18.44
C ALA A 18 -16.68 5.33 16.99
N ALA A 19 -16.52 6.54 16.43
CA ALA A 19 -15.95 6.74 15.10
C ALA A 19 -14.48 6.30 15.04
N ILE A 20 -13.69 6.60 16.07
CA ILE A 20 -12.31 6.13 16.20
C ILE A 20 -12.27 4.60 16.27
N ALA A 21 -13.07 3.97 17.14
CA ALA A 21 -13.14 2.51 17.24
C ALA A 21 -13.57 1.85 15.92
N TYR A 22 -14.54 2.45 15.21
CA TYR A 22 -14.97 1.98 13.89
C TYR A 22 -13.84 2.06 12.85
N SER A 23 -13.04 3.14 12.85
CA SER A 23 -11.88 3.25 11.96
C SER A 23 -10.81 2.19 12.22
N PHE A 24 -10.54 1.84 13.48
CA PHE A 24 -9.60 0.76 13.79
C PHE A 24 -10.11 -0.61 13.37
N LYS A 25 -11.41 -0.88 13.55
CA LYS A 25 -12.04 -2.11 13.06
C LYS A 25 -11.93 -2.21 11.53
N TRP A 26 -12.23 -1.11 10.83
CA TRP A 26 -12.14 -1.04 9.38
C TRP A 26 -10.72 -1.32 8.87
N GLU A 27 -9.70 -0.70 9.48
CA GLU A 27 -8.31 -0.93 9.09
C GLU A 27 -7.90 -2.40 9.29
N ALA A 28 -8.29 -3.01 10.41
CA ALA A 28 -8.05 -4.43 10.66
C ALA A 28 -8.76 -5.33 9.64
N ASP A 29 -9.97 -4.96 9.21
CA ASP A 29 -10.70 -5.68 8.16
C ASP A 29 -9.99 -5.56 6.80
N LEU A 30 -9.34 -4.42 6.49
CA LEU A 30 -8.57 -4.22 5.26
C LEU A 30 -7.28 -5.05 5.24
N GLU A 31 -6.49 -5.00 6.31
CA GLU A 31 -5.27 -5.81 6.42
C GLU A 31 -5.62 -7.32 6.40
N ALA A 32 -6.72 -7.73 7.03
CA ALA A 32 -7.17 -9.12 6.98
C ALA A 32 -7.49 -9.60 5.55
N ILE A 33 -7.94 -8.72 4.66
CA ILE A 33 -8.15 -9.05 3.24
C ILE A 33 -6.81 -9.25 2.55
N VAL A 34 -5.84 -8.34 2.77
CA VAL A 34 -4.49 -8.45 2.21
C VAL A 34 -3.78 -9.71 2.71
N ASP A 35 -3.86 -9.97 4.00
CA ASP A 35 -3.33 -11.19 4.63
C ASP A 35 -4.06 -12.44 4.14
N GLY A 36 -5.35 -12.35 3.83
CA GLY A 36 -6.09 -13.44 3.19
C GLY A 36 -5.62 -13.73 1.76
N MET A 37 -5.25 -12.71 0.98
CA MET A 37 -4.74 -12.85 -0.39
C MET A 37 -3.28 -13.34 -0.43
N THR A 38 -2.48 -12.97 0.57
CA THR A 38 -1.02 -13.19 0.57
C THR A 38 -0.54 -14.20 1.62
N GLY A 39 -1.40 -14.56 2.57
CA GLY A 39 -1.08 -15.43 3.70
C GLY A 39 -0.76 -16.85 3.24
N GLY A 40 0.44 -17.31 3.56
CA GLY A 40 0.92 -18.64 3.14
C GLY A 40 1.24 -18.76 1.65
N VAL A 41 1.16 -17.67 0.89
CA VAL A 41 1.63 -17.60 -0.50
C VAL A 41 3.11 -17.21 -0.48
N GLU A 42 3.88 -17.84 -1.35
CA GLU A 42 5.30 -17.56 -1.51
C GLU A 42 5.62 -17.34 -2.99
N TRP A 43 6.60 -16.47 -3.21
CA TRP A 43 7.27 -16.30 -4.48
C TRP A 43 8.14 -17.51 -4.76
N ASN A 44 7.90 -18.19 -5.88
CA ASN A 44 8.83 -19.16 -6.43
C ASN A 44 9.92 -18.41 -7.21
N VAL A 45 11.13 -18.39 -6.67
CA VAL A 45 12.24 -17.56 -7.15
C VAL A 45 13.22 -18.40 -7.94
N THR A 46 13.54 -17.95 -9.15
CA THR A 46 14.69 -18.43 -9.92
C THR A 46 15.75 -17.34 -9.96
N TRP A 47 16.95 -17.68 -9.53
CA TRP A 47 18.10 -16.78 -9.48
C TRP A 47 18.91 -16.88 -10.77
N TYR A 48 19.41 -15.74 -11.23
CA TYR A 48 20.19 -15.60 -12.45
C TYR A 48 21.49 -14.84 -12.19
N GLU A 49 22.52 -15.16 -12.95
CA GLU A 49 23.63 -14.25 -13.19
C GLU A 49 23.12 -13.02 -13.94
N VAL A 50 23.70 -11.84 -13.68
CA VAL A 50 23.49 -10.63 -14.46
C VAL A 50 24.76 -10.35 -15.24
N ILE A 51 24.67 -10.35 -16.57
CA ILE A 51 25.86 -10.37 -17.44
C ILE A 51 26.31 -8.97 -17.88
N ASP A 52 25.45 -7.96 -17.71
CA ASP A 52 25.80 -6.57 -17.97
C ASP A 52 25.02 -5.58 -17.09
N SER A 53 25.44 -4.31 -17.14
CA SER A 53 24.83 -3.24 -16.34
C SER A 53 23.41 -2.86 -16.73
N SER A 54 22.86 -3.43 -17.81
CA SER A 54 21.45 -3.24 -18.18
C SER A 54 20.51 -4.17 -17.41
N GLY A 55 21.07 -5.07 -16.59
CA GLY A 55 20.31 -6.09 -15.89
C GLY A 55 20.00 -7.30 -16.77
N GLU A 56 20.77 -7.54 -17.84
CA GLU A 56 20.54 -8.71 -18.68
C GLU A 56 20.81 -10.00 -17.89
N PHE A 57 19.81 -10.90 -17.84
CA PHE A 57 19.95 -12.18 -17.16
C PHE A 57 20.70 -13.17 -18.04
N GLY A 58 21.73 -13.80 -17.45
CA GLY A 58 22.50 -14.89 -18.01
C GLY A 58 22.01 -16.26 -17.53
N GLY A 59 22.95 -17.07 -17.06
CA GLY A 59 22.66 -18.43 -16.59
C GLY A 59 21.85 -18.46 -15.30
N ILE A 60 21.04 -19.51 -15.14
CA ILE A 60 20.37 -19.81 -13.86
C ILE A 60 21.43 -20.25 -12.85
N VAL A 61 21.44 -19.63 -11.68
CA VAL A 61 22.35 -19.97 -10.58
C VAL A 61 21.66 -20.80 -9.48
N GLY A 62 20.33 -20.76 -9.43
CA GLY A 62 19.54 -21.66 -8.60
C GLY A 62 18.12 -21.18 -8.33
N SER A 63 17.51 -21.66 -7.26
CA SER A 63 16.12 -21.35 -6.90
C SER A 63 15.91 -21.27 -5.40
N SER A 64 14.89 -20.52 -4.97
CA SER A 64 14.46 -20.44 -3.57
C SER A 64 12.99 -20.02 -3.46
N MET A 65 12.52 -19.81 -2.24
CA MET A 65 11.23 -19.17 -1.97
C MET A 65 11.43 -17.82 -1.26
N LEU A 66 10.55 -16.87 -1.49
CA LEU A 66 10.43 -15.65 -0.68
C LEU A 66 8.98 -15.49 -0.20
N PRO A 67 8.75 -14.96 1.01
CA PRO A 67 7.39 -14.71 1.48
C PRO A 67 6.70 -13.68 0.58
N ALA A 68 5.39 -13.80 0.37
CA ALA A 68 4.63 -12.90 -0.51
C ALA A 68 4.91 -11.42 -0.26
N ARG A 69 5.00 -11.00 1.02
CA ARG A 69 5.44 -9.67 1.45
C ARG A 69 6.82 -9.78 2.08
N PHE A 70 7.80 -9.02 1.60
CA PHE A 70 9.16 -9.10 2.11
C PHE A 70 9.91 -7.78 2.05
N VAL A 71 10.88 -7.64 2.97
CA VAL A 71 11.95 -6.66 2.91
C VAL A 71 13.26 -7.43 3.10
N ARG A 72 14.19 -7.28 2.17
CA ARG A 72 15.54 -7.86 2.24
C ARG A 72 16.54 -6.72 2.05
N ARG A 73 17.27 -6.44 3.13
CA ARG A 73 18.39 -5.51 3.12
C ARG A 73 19.66 -6.32 2.96
N GLY A 74 20.43 -6.09 1.91
CA GLY A 74 21.56 -6.93 1.53
C GLY A 74 21.13 -8.35 1.20
N ILE A 75 20.19 -8.52 0.26
CA ILE A 75 19.79 -9.84 -0.23
C ILE A 75 21.01 -10.55 -0.83
N THR A 76 21.22 -11.83 -0.52
CA THR A 76 22.25 -12.65 -1.14
C THR A 76 21.69 -14.02 -1.47
N TYR A 77 22.35 -14.73 -2.38
CA TYR A 77 22.02 -16.12 -2.71
C TYR A 77 23.25 -17.00 -2.59
N THR A 78 23.18 -18.06 -1.78
CA THR A 78 24.23 -19.08 -1.73
C THR A 78 23.80 -20.26 -2.60
N ASP A 79 24.56 -20.53 -3.65
CA ASP A 79 24.25 -21.65 -4.55
C ASP A 79 24.66 -23.01 -3.93
N PRO A 80 24.25 -24.15 -4.52
CA PRO A 80 24.55 -25.48 -3.96
C PRO A 80 26.03 -25.83 -3.86
N THR A 81 26.92 -25.09 -4.53
CA THR A 81 28.37 -25.25 -4.42
C THR A 81 28.96 -24.50 -3.22
N GLY A 82 28.16 -23.66 -2.57
CA GLY A 82 28.57 -22.79 -1.47
C GLY A 82 29.09 -21.43 -1.93
N LYS A 83 29.00 -21.09 -3.23
CA LYS A 83 29.34 -19.75 -3.70
C LYS A 83 28.21 -18.80 -3.32
N GLU A 84 28.57 -17.70 -2.68
CA GLU A 84 27.67 -16.59 -2.39
C GLU A 84 27.65 -15.59 -3.56
N TRP A 85 26.44 -15.19 -3.94
CA TRP A 85 26.12 -14.18 -4.93
C TRP A 85 25.58 -12.95 -4.20
N ALA A 86 26.28 -11.83 -4.35
CA ALA A 86 25.96 -10.55 -3.70
C ALA A 86 25.99 -9.35 -4.66
N ASP A 87 26.68 -9.47 -5.80
CA ASP A 87 26.70 -8.51 -6.92
C ASP A 87 26.47 -9.30 -8.22
N THR A 88 26.11 -8.61 -9.30
CA THR A 88 25.95 -9.19 -10.65
C THR A 88 25.00 -10.39 -10.68
N PHE A 89 23.87 -10.26 -10.00
CA PHE A 89 22.88 -11.32 -9.87
C PHE A 89 21.48 -10.74 -9.75
N GLY A 90 20.48 -11.56 -10.04
CA GLY A 90 19.09 -11.13 -9.99
C GLY A 90 18.16 -12.31 -9.85
N PHE A 91 16.87 -12.03 -9.85
CA PHE A 91 15.87 -13.08 -9.86
C PHE A 91 14.67 -12.74 -10.73
N GLU A 92 14.04 -13.78 -11.24
CA GLU A 92 12.62 -13.75 -11.63
C GLU A 92 11.85 -14.61 -10.63
N ALA A 93 10.75 -14.07 -10.13
CA ALA A 93 9.92 -14.74 -9.17
C ALA A 93 8.45 -14.70 -9.60
N THR A 94 7.73 -15.78 -9.39
CA THR A 94 6.29 -15.86 -9.68
C THR A 94 5.51 -16.28 -8.46
N MET A 95 4.34 -15.69 -8.25
CA MET A 95 3.36 -16.18 -7.30
C MET A 95 1.95 -16.04 -7.87
N THR A 96 1.01 -16.75 -7.27
CA THR A 96 -0.42 -16.58 -7.56
C THR A 96 -1.14 -16.16 -6.30
N ILE A 97 -1.97 -15.13 -6.40
CA ILE A 97 -2.92 -14.73 -5.35
C ILE A 97 -4.35 -15.00 -5.79
N ASP A 98 -5.22 -15.29 -4.81
CA ASP A 98 -6.66 -15.41 -5.01
C ASP A 98 -7.36 -14.18 -4.39
N VAL A 99 -8.00 -13.40 -5.25
CA VAL A 99 -8.62 -12.13 -4.90
C VAL A 99 -10.12 -12.36 -4.65
N PRO A 100 -10.65 -12.09 -3.44
CA PRO A 100 -11.98 -12.54 -3.04
C PRO A 100 -13.14 -11.75 -3.66
N ARG A 101 -12.85 -10.56 -4.20
CA ARG A 101 -13.78 -9.63 -4.84
C ARG A 101 -12.98 -8.59 -5.62
N ASP A 102 -13.63 -7.78 -6.43
CA ASP A 102 -12.95 -6.67 -7.09
C ASP A 102 -12.36 -5.71 -6.05
N LEU A 103 -11.06 -5.40 -6.18
CA LEU A 103 -10.30 -4.58 -5.24
C LEU A 103 -9.34 -3.67 -6.01
N THR A 104 -9.17 -2.45 -5.50
CA THR A 104 -8.06 -1.57 -5.91
C THR A 104 -6.94 -1.72 -4.88
N VAL A 105 -5.75 -2.07 -5.35
CA VAL A 105 -4.55 -2.25 -4.52
C VAL A 105 -3.46 -1.27 -4.90
N ILE A 106 -2.53 -1.01 -3.98
CA ILE A 106 -1.27 -0.33 -4.26
C ILE A 106 -0.16 -1.36 -4.08
N PHE A 107 0.50 -1.70 -5.17
CA PHE A 107 1.74 -2.47 -5.15
C PHE A 107 2.91 -1.54 -4.84
N ARG A 108 3.87 -2.03 -4.06
CA ARG A 108 5.11 -1.33 -3.72
C ARG A 108 6.26 -2.29 -3.96
N ALA A 109 7.19 -1.92 -4.83
CA ALA A 109 8.37 -2.72 -5.13
C ALA A 109 9.61 -1.86 -4.90
N GLY A 110 10.46 -2.27 -3.96
CA GLY A 110 11.70 -1.57 -3.65
C GLY A 110 12.90 -2.28 -4.23
N SER A 111 13.82 -1.53 -4.83
CA SER A 111 15.06 -2.09 -5.34
C SER A 111 16.25 -1.15 -5.34
N ASP A 112 17.40 -1.77 -5.12
CA ASP A 112 18.76 -1.38 -5.47
C ASP A 112 19.34 -2.64 -6.13
N ASP A 113 19.60 -2.70 -7.44
CA ASP A 113 19.32 -1.74 -8.51
C ASP A 113 17.87 -1.78 -9.02
N GLY A 114 17.57 -2.67 -9.97
CA GLY A 114 16.38 -2.59 -10.83
C GLY A 114 15.27 -3.55 -10.44
N ILE A 115 14.01 -3.18 -10.71
CA ILE A 115 12.84 -4.03 -10.44
C ILE A 115 11.71 -3.83 -11.44
N ILE A 116 11.01 -4.90 -11.78
CA ILE A 116 9.80 -4.86 -12.61
C ILE A 116 8.75 -5.76 -11.95
N LEU A 117 7.52 -5.25 -11.81
CA LEU A 117 6.35 -6.06 -11.44
C LEU A 117 5.45 -6.23 -12.66
N PHE A 118 5.05 -7.47 -12.92
CA PHE A 118 3.95 -7.80 -13.81
C PHE A 118 2.78 -8.39 -13.03
N VAL A 119 1.57 -8.07 -13.46
CA VAL A 119 0.30 -8.65 -12.98
C VAL A 119 -0.46 -9.14 -14.21
N ASP A 120 -0.73 -10.44 -14.28
CA ASP A 120 -1.35 -11.11 -15.44
C ASP A 120 -0.67 -10.79 -16.79
N GLY A 121 0.65 -10.61 -16.75
CA GLY A 121 1.46 -10.26 -17.93
C GLY A 121 1.49 -8.76 -18.27
N GLU A 122 0.68 -7.92 -17.63
CA GLU A 122 0.78 -6.46 -17.74
C GLU A 122 1.92 -5.94 -16.87
N LYS A 123 2.78 -5.08 -17.41
CA LYS A 123 3.87 -4.43 -16.66
C LYS A 123 3.33 -3.27 -15.84
N VAL A 124 3.26 -3.45 -14.53
CA VAL A 124 2.64 -2.51 -13.58
C VAL A 124 3.66 -1.57 -12.93
N ILE A 125 4.86 -2.08 -12.61
CA ILE A 125 5.99 -1.28 -12.11
C ILE A 125 7.17 -1.51 -13.03
N ASP A 126 7.88 -0.44 -13.42
CA ASP A 126 9.07 -0.51 -14.27
C ASP A 126 10.19 0.42 -13.77
N GLY A 127 11.03 -0.13 -12.90
CA GLY A 127 12.21 0.50 -12.34
C GLY A 127 13.51 -0.14 -12.84
N TRP A 128 13.56 -0.65 -14.08
CA TRP A 128 14.69 -1.44 -14.59
C TRP A 128 15.90 -0.60 -15.04
N ARG A 129 16.65 -0.07 -14.08
CA ARG A 129 17.86 0.73 -14.29
C ARG A 129 18.75 0.70 -13.07
N LEU A 130 20.03 1.06 -13.25
CA LEU A 130 20.95 1.30 -12.13
C LEU A 130 20.46 2.45 -11.25
N ARG A 131 20.40 2.23 -9.94
CA ARG A 131 19.98 3.22 -8.95
C ARG A 131 20.15 2.65 -7.54
N GLY A 132 20.38 3.54 -6.57
CA GLY A 132 20.24 3.20 -5.16
C GLY A 132 18.79 2.83 -4.77
N TYR A 133 18.64 2.22 -3.60
CA TYR A 133 17.35 1.74 -3.09
C TYR A 133 16.21 2.75 -3.24
N THR A 134 15.25 2.42 -4.11
CA THR A 134 14.07 3.22 -4.42
C THR A 134 12.83 2.35 -4.36
N ILE A 135 11.75 2.85 -3.77
CA ILE A 135 10.43 2.20 -3.78
C ILE A 135 9.59 2.83 -4.89
N ASP A 136 9.20 2.03 -5.87
CA ASP A 136 8.17 2.40 -6.84
C ASP A 136 6.81 1.88 -6.37
N GLU A 137 5.76 2.65 -6.60
CA GLU A 137 4.39 2.29 -6.25
C GLU A 137 3.47 2.40 -7.47
N ALA A 138 2.50 1.50 -7.56
CA ALA A 138 1.48 1.52 -8.61
C ALA A 138 0.13 1.10 -8.05
N GLU A 139 -0.90 1.91 -8.34
CA GLU A 139 -2.29 1.53 -8.10
C GLU A 139 -2.76 0.59 -9.21
N PHE A 140 -3.42 -0.50 -8.85
CA PHE A 140 -3.89 -1.50 -9.81
C PHE A 140 -5.25 -2.05 -9.40
N ASN A 141 -6.12 -2.31 -10.38
CA ASN A 141 -7.42 -2.92 -10.14
C ASN A 141 -7.34 -4.42 -10.37
N LEU A 142 -7.61 -5.20 -9.34
CA LEU A 142 -7.74 -6.64 -9.39
C LEU A 142 -9.22 -7.00 -9.42
N SER A 143 -9.61 -7.83 -10.39
CA SER A 143 -10.92 -8.47 -10.37
C SER A 143 -10.99 -9.58 -9.32
N ALA A 144 -12.18 -10.01 -8.95
CA ALA A 144 -12.35 -11.25 -8.21
C ALA A 144 -11.77 -12.44 -9.00
N GLY A 145 -10.97 -13.28 -8.37
CA GLY A 145 -10.40 -14.49 -8.97
C GLY A 145 -8.89 -14.62 -8.80
N ARG A 146 -8.31 -15.50 -9.62
CA ARG A 146 -6.90 -15.88 -9.56
C ARG A 146 -6.06 -14.93 -10.41
N HIS A 147 -5.01 -14.36 -9.83
CA HIS A 147 -4.09 -13.45 -10.51
C HIS A 147 -2.65 -13.95 -10.39
N GLU A 148 -1.90 -13.91 -11.50
CA GLU A 148 -0.48 -14.23 -11.51
C GLU A 148 0.34 -12.95 -11.36
N LEU A 149 1.26 -12.96 -10.41
CA LEU A 149 2.23 -11.89 -10.23
C LEU A 149 3.62 -12.42 -10.61
N LYS A 150 4.39 -11.59 -11.31
CA LYS A 150 5.79 -11.84 -11.63
C LYS A 150 6.64 -10.65 -11.23
N LEU A 151 7.67 -10.89 -10.43
CA LEU A 151 8.62 -9.89 -9.99
C LEU A 151 9.99 -10.21 -10.58
N LYS A 152 10.61 -9.24 -11.24
CA LYS A 152 12.01 -9.30 -11.65
C LYS A 152 12.80 -8.31 -10.83
N TRP A 153 13.97 -8.69 -10.36
CA TRP A 153 14.91 -7.80 -9.69
C TRP A 153 16.34 -8.11 -10.13
N TYR A 154 17.22 -7.11 -10.15
CA TYR A 154 18.64 -7.32 -10.38
C TYR A 154 19.50 -6.38 -9.56
N GLU A 155 20.71 -6.84 -9.28
CA GLU A 155 21.83 -6.08 -8.76
C GLU A 155 23.00 -6.16 -9.73
N TRP A 156 23.58 -5.00 -10.09
CA TRP A 156 24.83 -4.95 -10.82
C TRP A 156 26.03 -4.78 -9.89
N GLY A 157 25.96 -3.86 -8.93
CA GLY A 157 26.94 -3.74 -7.87
C GLY A 157 26.73 -2.50 -6.99
N GLY A 158 27.03 -2.63 -5.70
CA GLY A 158 26.73 -1.59 -4.71
C GLY A 158 25.89 -2.11 -3.56
N GLY A 159 24.63 -1.68 -3.49
CA GLY A 159 23.68 -2.11 -2.46
C GLY A 159 22.63 -3.02 -3.07
N GLN A 160 22.38 -4.17 -2.46
CA GLN A 160 21.53 -5.22 -3.03
C GLN A 160 20.24 -5.38 -2.23
N ASP A 161 19.43 -4.34 -2.22
CA ASP A 161 18.20 -4.28 -1.42
C ASP A 161 16.98 -4.60 -2.30
N ALA A 162 16.09 -5.46 -1.83
CA ALA A 162 14.84 -5.79 -2.51
C ALA A 162 13.65 -5.83 -1.54
N SER A 163 12.51 -5.32 -1.96
CA SER A 163 11.26 -5.47 -1.21
C SER A 163 10.05 -5.56 -2.11
N PHE A 164 9.02 -6.23 -1.62
CA PHE A 164 7.70 -6.22 -2.21
C PHE A 164 6.65 -6.16 -1.11
N ASP A 165 5.65 -5.31 -1.33
CA ASP A 165 4.50 -5.17 -0.48
C ASP A 165 3.25 -4.84 -1.30
N VAL A 166 2.09 -5.18 -0.76
CA VAL A 166 0.79 -4.84 -1.33
C VAL A 166 -0.13 -4.38 -0.21
N LYS A 167 -0.91 -3.33 -0.48
CA LYS A 167 -1.93 -2.82 0.43
C LYS A 167 -3.20 -2.50 -0.35
N LEU A 168 -4.34 -2.48 0.33
CA LEU A 168 -5.55 -1.94 -0.28
C LEU A 168 -5.41 -0.43 -0.48
N ALA A 169 -5.93 0.08 -1.59
CA ALA A 169 -6.04 1.52 -1.79
C ALA A 169 -7.11 2.06 -0.82
N ASP A 170 -6.71 2.90 0.14
CA ASP A 170 -7.66 3.58 1.02
C ASP A 170 -8.56 4.49 0.17
N TRP A 171 -9.88 4.51 0.45
CA TRP A 171 -10.84 5.40 -0.19
C TRP A 171 -10.42 6.87 -0.11
N ARG A 172 -9.65 7.27 0.91
CA ARG A 172 -9.08 8.63 1.02
C ARG A 172 -8.02 8.94 -0.04
N GLN A 173 -7.26 7.95 -0.48
CA GLN A 173 -6.25 8.09 -1.54
C GLN A 173 -6.90 7.88 -2.92
N ALA A 174 -7.80 6.91 -3.05
CA ALA A 174 -8.56 6.66 -4.28
C ALA A 174 -9.48 7.85 -4.66
N THR A 175 -10.05 8.57 -3.68
CA THR A 175 -10.81 9.81 -3.95
C THR A 175 -9.93 10.98 -4.39
N SER A 176 -8.65 11.00 -4.02
CA SER A 176 -7.72 12.04 -4.48
C SER A 176 -7.29 11.84 -5.93
N MET A 177 -7.05 10.60 -6.36
CA MET A 177 -6.63 10.29 -7.75
C MET A 177 -7.79 10.20 -8.74
N ARG A 178 -9.03 10.02 -8.30
CA ARG A 178 -10.22 10.06 -9.18
C ARG A 178 -10.74 11.49 -9.48
N THR A 179 -10.10 12.56 -9.01
CA THR A 179 -10.58 13.94 -9.23
C THR A 179 -10.01 14.68 -10.44
N ASN A 180 -9.33 13.99 -11.37
CA ASN A 180 -9.34 14.45 -12.77
C ASN A 180 -10.74 14.34 -13.44
N GLY A 181 -11.78 13.96 -12.69
CA GLY A 181 -13.17 14.21 -13.05
C GLY A 181 -14.15 13.77 -11.96
N GLY A 182 -14.50 14.68 -11.05
CA GLY A 182 -15.71 14.59 -10.23
C GLY A 182 -15.63 13.69 -8.99
N GLY A 183 -15.28 14.29 -7.85
CA GLY A 183 -15.26 13.60 -6.55
C GLY A 183 -15.42 14.54 -5.37
N VAL A 184 -16.22 15.61 -5.53
CA VAL A 184 -16.69 16.43 -4.40
C VAL A 184 -17.90 15.69 -3.81
N GLY A 185 -17.83 15.19 -2.57
CA GLY A 185 -18.99 14.54 -1.98
C GLY A 185 -18.92 14.24 -0.49
N PHE A 186 -17.99 13.40 -0.03
CA PHE A 186 -18.24 12.70 1.22
C PHE A 186 -17.61 13.26 2.50
N LEU A 187 -16.59 14.14 2.42
CA LEU A 187 -16.01 14.77 3.62
C LEU A 187 -16.55 16.18 3.92
N GLY A 188 -16.95 16.92 2.87
CA GLY A 188 -17.54 18.27 3.04
C GLY A 188 -18.91 18.25 3.72
N GLY A 189 -19.71 17.20 3.51
CA GLY A 189 -21.05 17.06 4.10
C GLY A 189 -21.05 16.80 5.62
N PHE A 190 -20.02 16.12 6.13
CA PHE A 190 -19.94 15.78 7.56
C PHE A 190 -19.46 16.96 8.42
N LEU A 191 -18.69 17.89 7.86
CA LEU A 191 -18.26 19.12 8.55
C LEU A 191 -19.24 20.29 8.34
N ALA A 192 -19.94 20.35 7.21
CA ALA A 192 -20.94 21.39 6.95
C ALA A 192 -22.19 21.27 7.85
N THR A 193 -22.57 20.05 8.24
CA THR A 193 -23.68 19.81 9.18
C THR A 193 -23.35 20.24 10.61
N LEU A 194 -22.07 20.21 11.02
CA LEU A 194 -21.60 20.72 12.31
C LEU A 194 -21.56 22.27 12.38
N GLY A 195 -21.35 22.94 11.24
CA GLY A 195 -21.39 24.41 11.16
C GLY A 195 -22.80 25.02 11.20
N ALA A 196 -23.84 24.25 10.84
CA ALA A 196 -25.23 24.71 10.81
C ALA A 196 -25.99 24.52 12.13
N VAL A 197 -25.47 23.70 13.06
CA VAL A 197 -26.13 23.36 14.34
C VAL A 197 -25.55 24.17 15.53
N LEU A 198 -24.49 24.94 15.31
CA LEU A 198 -23.97 25.90 16.28
C LEU A 198 -24.49 27.30 15.92
N PRO A 199 -25.45 27.88 16.66
CA PRO A 199 -25.86 29.26 16.42
C PRO A 199 -24.65 30.19 16.65
N PRO A 200 -24.42 31.18 15.78
CA PRO A 200 -23.43 32.22 16.06
C PRO A 200 -23.84 32.92 17.35
N THR A 201 -23.00 32.80 18.38
CA THR A 201 -23.16 33.57 19.60
C THR A 201 -23.14 35.07 19.28
N ILE A 202 -23.77 35.85 20.17
CA ILE A 202 -23.68 37.31 20.33
C ILE A 202 -24.92 38.08 19.83
N LEU A 203 -26.00 38.08 20.62
CA LEU A 203 -26.85 39.27 20.73
C LEU A 203 -26.15 40.25 21.69
N LYS A 204 -25.49 41.24 21.10
CA LYS A 204 -25.04 42.46 21.78
C LYS A 204 -26.25 43.24 22.31
N ARG A 205 -26.12 43.64 23.58
CA ARG A 205 -26.66 44.83 24.27
C ARG A 205 -28.18 44.98 24.47
N LYS A 206 -28.53 44.94 25.76
CA LYS A 206 -29.55 45.79 26.40
C LYS A 206 -29.49 47.24 25.87
N LYS A 207 -30.65 47.76 25.45
CA LYS A 207 -31.14 49.13 25.75
C LYS A 207 -32.58 48.92 26.23
N ALA A 208 -32.90 49.10 27.52
CA ALA A 208 -33.16 50.38 28.20
C ALA A 208 -34.24 51.18 27.45
N GLU A 209 -35.49 51.11 27.93
CA GLU A 209 -36.25 52.24 28.54
C GLU A 209 -37.18 52.89 27.49
N VAL A 210 -38.37 53.45 27.75
CA VAL A 210 -39.14 53.82 28.95
C VAL A 210 -40.59 54.12 28.49
N LYS A 211 -41.56 53.80 29.36
CA LYS A 211 -42.89 54.39 29.57
C LYS A 211 -43.80 54.75 28.37
#